data_AF-A0A6B3HBH1-F1
#
_entry.id   AF-A0A6B3HBH1-F1
#
_cell.length_a   1.000
_cell.length_b   1.000
_cell.length_c   1.000
_cell.angle_alpha   90.00
_cell.angle_beta   90.00
_cell.angle_gamma   90.00
#
_symmetry.space_group_name_H-M   'P 1'
#
loop_
_entity.id
_entity.type
_entity.pdbx_description
1 polymer ?
#
loop_
_entity_poly.entity_id
_entity_poly.type
_entity_poly.pdbx_seq_one_letter_code
_entity_poly.pdbx_strand_id
1 'polypeptide(L)'
;MYEPIRTPSAHTLPDDADFPHRSREEELDIQLAGHLSALLAVTDELRGLRPDPALDEAAEQLSGAVARLRQGAPPVRSAVATAIHEPRLAALHQRAHALAGR
;
A
#
# COMPACT_ATOMS: atom_id res chain seq x y z
N MET A 1 35.75 33.69 37.59
CA MET A 1 35.98 33.90 36.15
C MET A 1 35.25 32.78 35.42
N TYR A 2 34.14 33.07 34.73
CA TYR A 2 33.49 32.09 33.87
C TYR A 2 34.21 32.08 32.53
N GLU A 3 34.68 30.92 32.09
CA GLU A 3 35.08 30.79 30.68
C GLU A 3 33.84 30.54 29.82
N PRO A 4 33.72 31.19 28.66
CA PRO A 4 32.63 30.93 27.72
C PRO A 4 32.97 29.69 26.86
N ILE A 5 32.05 28.74 26.81
CA ILE A 5 32.16 27.56 25.94
C ILE A 5 32.13 28.03 24.49
N ARG A 6 33.26 27.89 23.79
CA ARG A 6 33.33 28.00 22.32
C ARG A 6 33.72 26.66 21.74
N THR A 7 32.73 25.90 21.30
CA THR A 7 32.87 25.05 20.11
C THR A 7 31.49 24.92 19.46
N PRO A 8 31.38 25.17 18.15
CA PRO A 8 30.13 25.08 17.40
C PRO A 8 29.60 23.64 17.48
N SER A 9 28.28 23.49 17.66
CA SER A 9 27.61 22.21 17.44
C SER A 9 27.91 21.78 16.00
N ALA A 10 28.79 20.79 15.85
CA ALA A 10 28.91 20.00 14.64
C ALA A 10 27.67 19.09 14.55
N HIS A 11 26.49 19.69 14.42
CA HIS A 11 25.37 19.03 13.77
C HIS A 11 25.59 19.23 12.28
N THR A 12 26.54 18.46 11.74
CA THR A 12 26.53 18.07 10.34
C THR A 12 25.12 17.56 10.06
N LEU A 13 24.34 18.37 9.37
CA LEU A 13 23.14 17.91 8.68
C LEU A 13 23.61 16.69 7.87
N PRO A 14 22.99 15.50 8.00
CA PRO A 14 23.37 14.38 7.16
C PRO A 14 23.30 14.87 5.71
N ASP A 15 24.48 14.91 5.12
CA ASP A 15 24.77 15.05 3.70
C ASP A 15 23.69 14.32 2.92
N ASP A 16 23.18 14.98 1.86
CA ASP A 16 22.15 14.52 0.94
C ASP A 16 22.24 13.01 0.77
N ALA A 17 21.52 12.30 1.63
CA ALA A 17 21.41 10.87 1.53
C ALA A 17 20.56 10.72 0.28
N ASP A 18 21.23 10.31 -0.81
CA ASP A 18 20.69 9.73 -2.03
C ASP A 18 19.76 8.56 -1.66
N PHE A 19 18.66 8.89 -0.99
CA PHE A 19 17.53 8.00 -0.82
C PHE A 19 16.89 7.95 -2.20
N PRO A 20 16.59 6.76 -2.73
CA PRO A 20 15.81 6.65 -3.96
C PRO A 20 14.43 7.24 -3.66
N HIS A 21 14.26 8.53 -3.91
CA HIS A 21 12.99 9.22 -3.78
C HIS A 21 12.11 8.68 -4.89
N ARG A 22 11.29 7.69 -4.56
CA ARG A 22 10.11 7.35 -5.35
C ARG A 22 9.35 8.64 -5.58
N SER A 23 8.97 8.89 -6.82
CA SER A 23 8.06 9.98 -7.12
C SER A 23 6.76 9.74 -6.36
N ARG A 24 6.13 10.81 -5.87
CA ARG A 24 4.81 10.73 -5.22
C ARG A 24 3.79 9.96 -6.06
N GLU A 25 3.87 10.08 -7.39
CA GLU A 25 3.07 9.32 -8.35
C GLU A 25 3.31 7.81 -8.22
N GLU A 26 4.55 7.36 -8.17
CA GLU A 26 4.89 5.95 -7.99
C GLU A 26 4.41 5.40 -6.64
N GLU A 27 4.44 6.22 -5.58
CA GLU A 27 3.90 5.83 -4.28
C GLU A 27 2.36 5.68 -4.31
N LEU A 28 1.67 6.56 -5.04
CA LEU A 28 0.22 6.47 -5.25
C LEU A 28 -0.14 5.23 -6.07
N ASP A 29 0.65 4.91 -7.10
CA ASP A 29 0.45 3.70 -7.91
C ASP A 29 0.64 2.42 -7.09
N ILE A 30 1.67 2.39 -6.23
CA ILE A 30 1.87 1.27 -5.28
C ILE A 30 0.66 1.14 -4.35
N GLN A 31 0.20 2.24 -3.77
CA GLN A 31 -0.96 2.23 -2.88
C GLN A 31 -2.22 1.75 -3.61
N LEU A 32 -2.49 2.29 -4.80
CA LEU A 32 -3.64 1.92 -5.60
C LEU A 32 -3.60 0.45 -5.99
N ALA A 33 -2.45 -0.05 -6.45
CA ALA A 33 -2.25 -1.46 -6.76
C ALA A 33 -2.53 -2.36 -5.53
N GLY A 34 -2.11 -1.93 -4.34
CA GLY A 34 -2.39 -2.62 -3.08
C GLY A 34 -3.88 -2.65 -2.72
N HIS A 35 -4.60 -1.55 -2.93
CA HIS A 35 -6.05 -1.49 -2.68
C HIS A 35 -6.85 -2.33 -3.67
N LEU A 36 -6.51 -2.27 -4.97
CA LEU A 36 -7.18 -3.06 -6.00
C LEU A 36 -6.91 -4.56 -5.83
N SER A 37 -5.71 -4.93 -5.37
CA SER A 37 -5.39 -6.33 -5.04
C SER A 37 -6.23 -6.85 -3.86
N ALA A 38 -6.44 -6.01 -2.83
CA ALA A 38 -7.31 -6.37 -1.71
C ALA A 38 -8.78 -6.50 -2.14
N LEU A 39 -9.26 -5.61 -3.01
CA LEU A 39 -10.61 -5.71 -3.56
C LEU A 39 -10.79 -6.98 -4.39
N LEU A 40 -9.81 -7.33 -5.23
CA LEU A 40 -9.81 -8.56 -6.02
C LEU A 40 -9.89 -9.81 -5.12
N ALA A 41 -9.13 -9.86 -4.03
CA ALA A 41 -9.18 -10.97 -3.08
C ALA A 41 -10.59 -11.15 -2.48
N VAL A 42 -11.23 -10.06 -2.05
CA VAL A 42 -12.62 -10.09 -1.55
C VAL A 42 -13.59 -10.53 -2.65
N THR A 43 -13.40 -10.09 -3.90
CA THR A 43 -14.21 -10.53 -5.03
C THR A 43 -14.08 -12.03 -5.27
N ASP A 44 -12.87 -12.59 -5.21
CA ASP A 44 -12.65 -14.04 -5.37
C ASP A 44 -13.26 -14.86 -4.22
N GLU A 45 -13.21 -14.37 -2.98
CA GLU A 45 -13.92 -14.98 -1.85
C GLU A 45 -15.43 -15.00 -2.08
N LEU A 46 -16.01 -13.88 -2.55
CA LEU A 46 -17.44 -13.80 -2.87
C LEU A 46 -17.85 -14.74 -4.00
N ARG A 47 -17.01 -14.89 -5.03
CA ARG A 47 -17.24 -15.85 -6.13
C ARG A 47 -17.29 -17.30 -5.63
N GLY A 48 -16.43 -17.63 -4.65
CA GLY A 48 -16.44 -18.95 -4.01
C GLY A 48 -17.72 -19.24 -3.22
N LEU A 49 -18.34 -18.21 -2.64
CA LEU A 49 -19.59 -18.34 -1.89
C LEU A 49 -20.83 -18.32 -2.79
N ARG A 50 -20.83 -17.46 -3.82
CA ARG A 50 -21.93 -17.30 -4.76
C ARG A 50 -21.37 -17.05 -6.16
N PRO A 51 -21.45 -18.04 -7.05
CA PRO A 51 -21.12 -17.85 -8.46
C PRO A 51 -22.06 -16.81 -9.07
N ASP A 52 -21.50 -15.73 -9.61
CA ASP A 52 -22.22 -14.67 -10.31
C ASP A 52 -21.36 -14.19 -11.48
N PRO A 53 -21.85 -14.22 -12.74
CA PRO A 53 -21.08 -13.79 -13.90
C PRO A 53 -20.63 -12.32 -13.82
N ALA A 54 -21.35 -11.47 -13.08
CA ALA A 54 -20.93 -10.09 -12.87
C ALA A 54 -19.67 -10.00 -11.97
N LEU A 55 -19.49 -10.93 -11.03
CA LEU A 55 -18.28 -11.01 -10.20
C LEU A 55 -17.09 -11.55 -10.99
N ASP A 56 -17.32 -12.48 -11.92
CA ASP A 56 -16.28 -12.97 -12.84
C ASP A 56 -15.74 -11.82 -13.71
N GLU A 57 -16.64 -11.03 -14.29
CA GLU A 57 -16.25 -9.87 -15.11
C GLU A 57 -15.51 -8.81 -14.28
N ALA A 58 -15.99 -8.53 -13.06
CA ALA A 58 -15.32 -7.59 -12.15
C ALA A 58 -13.91 -8.07 -11.76
N ALA A 59 -13.72 -9.37 -11.49
CA ALA A 59 -12.42 -9.94 -11.16
C ALA A 59 -11.43 -9.80 -12.31
N GLU A 60 -11.85 -10.06 -13.55
CA GLU A 60 -11.02 -9.88 -14.75
C GLU A 60 -10.59 -8.41 -14.94
N GLN A 61 -11.53 -7.47 -14.78
CA GLN A 61 -11.23 -6.04 -14.88
C GLN A 61 -10.24 -5.58 -13.80
N LEU A 62 -10.42 -6.03 -12.55
CA LEU A 62 -9.53 -5.71 -11.43
C LEU A 62 -8.14 -6.31 -11.63
N SER A 63 -8.05 -7.57 -12.06
CA SER A 63 -6.79 -8.24 -12.38
C SER A 63 -6.01 -7.48 -13.46
N GLY A 64 -6.68 -7.06 -14.53
CA GLY A 64 -6.10 -6.24 -15.58
C GLY A 64 -5.58 -4.88 -15.06
N ALA A 65 -6.33 -4.21 -14.19
CA ALA A 65 -5.93 -2.94 -13.60
C ALA A 65 -4.70 -3.09 -12.67
N VAL A 66 -4.68 -4.13 -11.82
CA VAL A 66 -3.55 -4.45 -10.95
C VAL A 66 -2.30 -4.76 -11.78
N ALA A 67 -2.44 -5.55 -12.83
CA ALA A 67 -1.32 -5.89 -13.71
C ALA A 67 -0.71 -4.65 -14.38
N ARG A 68 -1.55 -3.72 -14.85
CA ARG A 68 -1.08 -2.46 -15.45
C ARG A 68 -0.34 -1.57 -14.46
N LEU A 69 -0.87 -1.40 -13.25
CA LEU A 69 -0.21 -0.58 -12.21
C LEU A 69 1.12 -1.20 -11.75
N ARG A 70 1.21 -2.53 -11.73
CA ARG A 70 2.44 -3.24 -11.36
C ARG A 70 3.51 -3.26 -12.45
N GLN A 71 3.13 -3.07 -13.72
CA GLN A 71 4.09 -2.94 -14.83
C GLN A 71 4.87 -1.62 -14.81
N GLY A 72 4.40 -0.60 -14.06
CA GLY A 72 5.08 0.68 -13.89
C GLY A 72 6.07 0.75 -12.72
N ALA A 73 6.02 -0.18 -11.76
CA ALA A 73 6.81 -0.11 -10.53
C ALA A 73 7.28 -1.51 -10.09
N PRO A 74 8.60 -1.79 -10.05
CA PRO A 74 9.09 -3.03 -9.47
C PRO A 74 8.72 -3.08 -7.98
N PRO A 75 8.27 -4.24 -7.46
CA PRO A 75 7.97 -4.38 -6.04
C PRO A 75 9.26 -4.35 -5.23
N VAL A 76 9.66 -3.16 -4.79
CA VAL A 76 10.66 -3.02 -3.74
C VAL A 76 9.95 -3.41 -2.46
N ARG A 77 10.39 -4.50 -1.82
CA ARG A 77 9.87 -4.97 -0.53
C ARG A 77 10.09 -3.90 0.54
N SER A 78 9.20 -2.91 0.62
CA SER A 78 9.13 -1.96 1.71
C SER A 78 8.29 -2.62 2.80
N ALA A 79 8.97 -3.16 3.81
CA ALA A 79 8.35 -3.75 5.00
C ALA A 79 7.38 -2.78 5.72
N VAL A 80 7.47 -1.48 5.43
CA VAL A 80 6.63 -0.42 5.98
C VAL A 80 5.24 -0.38 5.31
N ALA A 81 5.14 -0.64 3.99
CA ALA A 81 3.85 -0.65 3.30
C ALA A 81 2.98 -1.83 3.76
N THR A 82 3.58 -3.00 3.99
CA THR A 82 2.87 -4.18 4.48
C THR A 82 2.30 -3.97 5.89
N ALA A 83 3.03 -3.28 6.77
CA ALA A 83 2.61 -3.02 8.15
C ALA A 83 1.43 -2.05 8.27
N ILE A 84 1.24 -1.14 7.29
CA ILE A 84 0.09 -0.22 7.25
C ILE A 84 -1.11 -0.88 6.54
N HIS A 85 -0.85 -1.82 5.63
CA HIS A 85 -1.89 -2.53 4.87
C HIS A 85 -2.60 -3.62 5.69
N GLU A 86 -1.87 -4.36 6.52
CA GLU A 86 -2.42 -5.37 7.45
C GLU A 86 -3.58 -4.85 8.33
N PRO A 87 -3.42 -3.75 9.10
CA PRO A 87 -4.49 -3.25 9.96
C PRO A 87 -5.68 -2.72 9.15
N ARG A 88 -5.46 -2.25 7.91
CA ARG A 88 -6.53 -1.74 7.04
C ARG A 88 -7.28 -2.87 6.33
N LEU A 89 -6.59 -3.95 5.97
CA LEU A 89 -7.17 -5.16 5.39
C LEU A 89 -8.08 -5.87 6.40
N ALA A 90 -7.61 -6.03 7.65
CA ALA A 90 -8.40 -6.59 8.74
C ALA A 90 -9.66 -5.76 9.01
N ALA A 91 -9.55 -4.42 9.00
CA ALA A 91 -10.70 -3.52 9.15
C ALA A 91 -11.69 -3.62 7.97
N LEU A 92 -11.19 -3.84 6.75
CA LEU A 92 -12.02 -4.07 5.56
C LEU A 92 -12.76 -5.41 5.60
N HIS A 93 -12.08 -6.49 5.98
CA HIS A 93 -12.71 -7.80 6.21
C HIS A 93 -13.77 -7.72 7.30
N GLN A 94 -13.48 -7.03 8.40
CA GLN A 94 -14.44 -6.85 9.50
C GLN A 94 -15.68 -6.07 9.03
N ARG A 95 -15.51 -5.03 8.20
CA ARG A 95 -16.62 -4.24 7.65
C ARG A 95 -17.45 -5.02 6.62
N ALA A 96 -16.81 -5.84 5.80
CA ALA A 96 -17.49 -6.73 4.85
C ALA A 96 -18.33 -7.78 5.59
N HIS A 97 -17.76 -8.42 6.63
CA HIS A 97 -18.50 -9.34 7.50
C HIS A 97 -19.67 -8.68 8.21
N ALA A 98 -19.50 -7.46 8.71
CA ALA A 98 -20.58 -6.71 9.36
C ALA A 98 -21.73 -6.36 8.38
N LEU A 99 -21.42 -6.15 7.10
CA LEU A 99 -22.43 -5.91 6.06
C LEU A 99 -23.13 -7.19 5.59
N ALA A 100 -22.44 -8.34 5.59
CA ALA A 100 -23.01 -9.63 5.18
C ALA A 100 -23.86 -10.30 6.27
N GLY A 101 -23.72 -9.89 7.54
CA GLY A 101 -24.49 -10.40 8.68
C GLY A 101 -25.83 -9.71 8.93
N ARG A 102 -26.26 -8.78 8.07
CA ARG A 102 -27.53 -8.06 8.15
C ARG A 102 -28.47 -8.50 7.04
#